data_AF-A0A348FXU3-F1
#
_entry.id   AF-A0A348FXU3-F1
#
_cell.length_a   1.000
_cell.length_b   1.000
_cell.length_c   1.000
_cell.angle_alpha   90.00
_cell.angle_beta   90.00
_cell.angle_gamma   90.00
#
_symmetry.space_group_name_H-M   'P 1'
#
loop_
_entity.id
_entity.type
_entity.pdbx_description
1 polymer ?
#
loop_
_entity_poly.entity_id
_entity_poly.type
_entity_poly.pdbx_seq_one_letter_code
_entity_poly.pdbx_strand_id
1 'polypeptide(L)'
;MGTVKSRSRKGVPAPPCGFGALTVPEAAAYLRVSRSSVYNLFERGDLRPIKVGGRTLIRKADVDALLDREARTSGPWARSNRGEAARAARTASASASASAAVDVFA
;
A
#
# COMPACT_ATOMS: atom_id res chain seq x y z
N MET A 1 -38.63 0.07 -14.39
CA MET A 1 -37.71 1.12 -14.88
C MET A 1 -36.77 1.54 -13.75
N GLY A 2 -35.56 1.00 -13.69
CA GLY A 2 -34.54 1.43 -12.73
C GLY A 2 -33.67 2.52 -13.34
N THR A 3 -33.62 3.70 -12.74
CA THR A 3 -32.71 4.76 -13.15
C THR A 3 -31.27 4.35 -12.81
N VAL A 4 -30.52 3.93 -13.82
CA VAL A 4 -29.06 3.78 -13.69
C VAL A 4 -28.51 5.20 -13.47
N LYS A 5 -28.29 5.56 -12.19
CA LYS A 5 -27.59 6.80 -11.81
C LYS A 5 -26.32 6.87 -12.65
N SER A 6 -26.29 7.85 -13.54
CA SER A 6 -25.15 8.15 -14.40
C SER A 6 -23.91 8.21 -13.51
N ARG A 7 -23.05 7.19 -13.63
CA ARG A 7 -21.75 7.21 -12.98
C ARG A 7 -21.04 8.42 -13.57
N SER A 8 -20.97 9.48 -12.77
CA SER A 8 -20.17 10.66 -13.07
C SER A 8 -18.80 10.18 -13.48
N ARG A 9 -18.56 10.10 -14.79
CA ARG A 9 -17.24 9.92 -15.38
C ARG A 9 -16.54 11.25 -15.12
N LYS A 10 -16.20 11.52 -13.85
CA LYS A 10 -15.12 12.43 -13.51
C LYS A 10 -13.93 11.83 -14.24
N GLY A 11 -13.64 12.35 -15.43
CA GLY A 11 -12.51 11.91 -16.25
C GLY A 11 -11.32 11.78 -15.34
N VAL A 12 -10.58 10.67 -15.48
CA VAL A 12 -9.36 10.45 -14.71
C VAL A 12 -8.52 11.71 -14.89
N PRO A 13 -8.32 12.52 -13.83
CA PRO A 13 -7.56 13.74 -13.98
C PRO A 13 -6.15 13.34 -14.40
N ALA A 14 -5.58 14.08 -15.36
CA ALA A 14 -4.18 13.92 -15.71
C ALA A 14 -3.35 14.07 -14.41
N PRO A 15 -2.32 13.24 -14.19
CA PRO A 15 -1.60 13.24 -12.94
C PRO A 15 -1.01 14.64 -12.69
N PRO A 16 -1.31 15.29 -11.55
CA PRO A 16 -0.75 16.58 -11.24
C PRO A 16 0.77 16.46 -11.08
N CYS A 17 1.53 17.09 -11.98
CA CYS A 17 2.99 17.07 -11.97
C CYS A 17 3.63 18.05 -10.96
N GLY A 18 2.86 18.75 -10.10
CA GLY A 18 3.41 19.82 -9.25
C GLY A 18 2.84 20.00 -7.84
N PHE A 19 1.86 19.21 -7.39
CA PHE A 19 1.28 19.39 -6.04
C PHE A 19 1.86 18.37 -5.04
N GLY A 20 2.21 18.85 -3.84
CA GLY A 20 2.73 18.01 -2.75
C GLY A 20 1.71 17.05 -2.13
N ALA A 21 0.45 17.11 -2.56
CA ALA A 21 -0.63 16.23 -2.11
C ALA A 21 -1.51 15.79 -3.28
N LEU A 22 -2.03 14.57 -3.16
CA LEU A 22 -2.86 13.86 -4.12
C LEU A 22 -4.23 13.58 -3.50
N THR A 23 -5.29 13.67 -4.31
CA THR A 23 -6.61 13.13 -3.96
C THR A 23 -6.64 11.62 -4.14
N VAL A 24 -7.66 10.94 -3.58
CA VAL A 24 -7.85 9.48 -3.75
C VAL A 24 -7.82 9.00 -5.21
N PRO A 25 -8.54 9.63 -6.18
CA PRO A 25 -8.46 9.20 -7.57
C PRO A 25 -7.09 9.46 -8.21
N GLU A 26 -6.38 10.52 -7.81
CA GLU A 26 -5.04 10.80 -8.30
C GLU A 26 -4.02 9.81 -7.75
N ALA A 27 -4.09 9.46 -6.47
CA ALA A 27 -3.23 8.43 -5.88
C ALA A 27 -3.47 7.06 -6.52
N ALA A 28 -4.72 6.71 -6.82
CA ALA A 28 -5.04 5.49 -7.56
C ALA A 28 -4.41 5.48 -8.97
N ALA A 29 -4.48 6.62 -9.67
CA ALA A 29 -3.84 6.78 -10.98
C ALA A 29 -2.30 6.72 -10.90
N TYR A 30 -1.72 7.37 -9.89
CA TYR A 30 -0.28 7.41 -9.63
C TYR A 30 0.29 6.01 -9.35
N LEU A 31 -0.37 5.26 -8.46
CA LEU A 31 0.02 3.90 -8.09
C LEU A 31 -0.38 2.84 -9.14
N ARG A 32 -1.16 3.21 -10.17
CA ARG A 32 -1.77 2.29 -11.15
C ARG A 32 -2.58 1.16 -10.50
N VAL A 33 -3.31 1.48 -9.42
CA VAL A 33 -4.19 0.55 -8.70
C VAL A 33 -5.65 1.00 -8.73
N SER A 34 -6.56 0.13 -8.29
CA SER A 34 -7.96 0.50 -8.13
C SER A 34 -8.17 1.43 -6.92
N ARG A 35 -9.22 2.28 -6.97
CA ARG A 35 -9.61 3.10 -5.80
C ARG A 35 -9.88 2.26 -4.56
N SER A 36 -10.47 1.08 -4.72
CA SER A 36 -10.73 0.15 -3.63
C SER A 36 -9.43 -0.30 -2.96
N SER A 37 -8.37 -0.56 -3.76
CA SER A 37 -7.05 -0.87 -3.22
C SER A 37 -6.47 0.28 -2.40
N VAL A 38 -6.70 1.53 -2.82
CA VAL A 38 -6.28 2.70 -2.04
C VAL A 38 -7.01 2.77 -0.70
N TYR A 39 -8.32 2.49 -0.67
CA TYR A 39 -9.07 2.42 0.59
C TYR A 39 -8.55 1.30 1.50
N ASN A 40 -8.23 0.13 0.95
CA ASN A 40 -7.61 -0.96 1.72
C ASN A 40 -6.25 -0.55 2.30
N LEU A 41 -5.48 0.30 1.62
CA LEU A 41 -4.22 0.85 2.14
C LEU A 41 -4.45 1.80 3.32
N PHE A 42 -5.57 2.53 3.36
CA PHE A 42 -5.96 3.32 4.52
C PHE A 42 -6.35 2.43 5.71
N GLU A 43 -7.12 1.37 5.45
CA GLU A 43 -7.53 0.42 6.49
C GLU A 43 -6.33 -0.33 7.08
N ARG A 44 -5.33 -0.66 6.25
CA ARG A 44 -4.07 -1.26 6.69
C ARG A 44 -3.13 -0.27 7.41
N GLY A 45 -3.39 1.03 7.30
CA GLY A 45 -2.55 2.08 7.87
C GLY A 45 -1.26 2.37 7.10
N ASP A 46 -1.08 1.79 5.92
CA ASP A 46 0.10 2.03 5.06
C ASP A 46 0.06 3.42 4.40
N LEU A 47 -1.13 4.00 4.23
CA LEU A 47 -1.31 5.38 3.75
C LEU A 47 -2.15 6.17 4.75
N ARG A 48 -1.71 7.38 5.08
CA ARG A 48 -2.41 8.26 6.03
C ARG A 48 -3.36 9.22 5.32
N PRO A 49 -4.69 9.07 5.45
CA PRO A 49 -5.63 10.04 4.90
C PRO A 49 -5.64 11.33 5.72
N ILE A 50 -5.52 12.48 5.05
CA ILE A 50 -5.63 13.81 5.65
C ILE A 50 -6.94 14.44 5.18
N LYS A 51 -7.83 14.77 6.11
CA LYS A 51 -9.11 15.44 5.80
C LYS A 51 -8.88 16.95 5.78
N VAL A 52 -9.06 17.59 4.63
CA VAL A 52 -8.96 19.04 4.45
C VAL A 52 -10.22 19.54 3.74
N GLY A 53 -11.01 20.37 4.40
CA GLY A 53 -12.19 21.01 3.80
C GLY A 53 -13.20 20.04 3.16
N GLY A 54 -13.40 18.87 3.76
CA GLY A 54 -14.31 17.83 3.24
C GLY A 54 -13.72 16.92 2.15
N ARG A 55 -12.46 17.14 1.75
CA ARG A 55 -11.72 16.26 0.82
C ARG A 55 -10.69 15.44 1.57
N THR A 56 -10.46 14.21 1.10
CA THR A 56 -9.37 13.37 1.57
C THR A 56 -8.17 13.57 0.66
N LEU A 57 -7.08 14.04 1.24
CA LEU A 57 -5.78 14.24 0.60
C LEU A 57 -4.75 13.28 1.19
N ILE A 58 -3.75 12.98 0.38
CA ILE A 58 -2.66 12.07 0.70
C ILE A 58 -1.38 12.80 0.29
N ARG A 59 -0.34 12.82 1.12
CA ARG A 59 0.91 13.46 0.72
C ARG A 59 1.58 12.61 -0.36
N LYS A 60 2.16 13.27 -1.37
CA LYS A 60 2.91 12.56 -2.41
C LYS A 60 4.10 11.78 -1.81
N ALA A 61 4.79 12.39 -0.85
CA ALA A 61 5.90 11.77 -0.13
C ALA A 61 5.53 10.44 0.58
N ASP A 62 4.32 10.35 1.15
CA ASP A 62 3.87 9.11 1.81
C ASP A 62 3.63 7.99 0.78
N VAL A 63 3.13 8.36 -0.41
CA VAL A 63 2.91 7.42 -1.52
C VAL A 63 4.24 6.93 -2.10
N ASP A 64 5.20 7.83 -2.28
CA ASP A 64 6.55 7.48 -2.73
C ASP A 64 7.26 6.59 -1.71
N ALA A 65 7.16 6.90 -0.41
CA ALA A 65 7.73 6.07 0.65
C ALA A 65 7.12 4.66 0.70
N LEU A 66 5.82 4.53 0.40
CA LEU A 66 5.15 3.24 0.25
C LEU A 66 5.75 2.45 -0.92
N LEU A 67 5.85 3.06 -2.10
CA LEU A 67 6.45 2.44 -3.29
C LEU A 67 7.86 1.92 -3.00
N ASP A 68 8.69 2.74 -2.35
CA ASP A 68 10.05 2.39 -1.98
C ASP A 68 10.10 1.21 -1.00
N ARG A 69 9.18 1.17 -0.03
CA ARG A 69 9.06 0.06 0.91
C ARG A 69 8.66 -1.24 0.21
N GLU A 70 7.65 -1.18 -0.64
CA GLU A 70 7.16 -2.34 -1.38
C GLU A 70 8.20 -2.83 -2.41
N ALA A 71 8.94 -1.91 -3.05
CA ALA A 71 10.04 -2.27 -3.95
C ALA A 71 11.18 -2.99 -3.24
N ARG A 72 11.49 -2.62 -1.98
CA ARG A 72 12.49 -3.35 -1.16
C ARG A 72 11.99 -4.72 -0.69
N THR A 73 10.68 -4.85 -0.49
CA THR A 73 10.07 -6.06 0.11
C THR A 73 9.67 -7.09 -0.95
N SER A 74 9.29 -6.65 -2.14
CA SER A 74 8.79 -7.53 -3.19
C SER A 74 9.91 -8.13 -4.03
N GLY A 75 9.92 -9.47 -4.14
CA GLY A 75 10.78 -10.20 -5.07
C GLY A 75 10.27 -10.11 -6.52
N PRO A 76 11.11 -10.50 -7.51
CA PRO A 76 10.90 -10.24 -8.94
C PRO A 76 9.71 -10.95 -9.63
N TRP A 77 8.74 -11.50 -8.88
CA TRP A 77 7.51 -12.08 -9.45
C TRP A 77 6.33 -12.06 -8.46
N ALA A 78 6.30 -11.14 -7.49
CA ALA A 78 5.34 -11.18 -6.39
C ALA A 78 3.86 -11.02 -6.81
N ARG A 79 3.18 -12.15 -7.07
CA ARG A 79 1.73 -12.31 -6.88
C ARG A 79 1.39 -13.66 -6.25
N SER A 80 1.65 -13.74 -4.94
CA SER A 80 0.72 -14.18 -3.88
C SER A 80 1.52 -14.40 -2.59
N ASN A 81 1.87 -13.31 -1.89
CA ASN A 81 2.66 -13.37 -0.65
C ASN A 81 1.91 -13.95 0.57
N ARG A 82 0.74 -14.57 0.39
CA ARG A 82 -0.01 -15.21 1.49
C ARG A 82 0.82 -16.30 2.18
N GLY A 83 1.72 -16.98 1.44
CA GLY A 83 2.66 -17.96 1.98
C GLY A 83 4.04 -17.41 2.36
N GLU A 84 4.39 -16.20 1.93
CA GLU A 84 5.73 -15.62 2.17
C GLU A 84 5.86 -15.08 3.60
N ALA A 85 4.85 -14.37 4.10
CA ALA A 85 4.82 -13.98 5.53
C ALA A 85 4.90 -15.21 6.45
N ALA A 86 4.25 -16.32 6.08
CA ALA A 86 4.35 -17.59 6.80
C ALA A 86 5.72 -18.29 6.65
N ARG A 87 6.48 -18.03 5.58
CA ARG A 87 7.86 -18.52 5.40
C ARG A 87 8.86 -17.65 6.15
N ALA A 88 8.72 -16.33 6.08
CA ALA A 88 9.50 -15.37 6.83
C ALA A 88 9.36 -15.55 8.35
N ALA A 89 8.14 -15.80 8.84
CA ALA A 89 7.91 -16.15 10.24
C ALA A 89 8.60 -17.47 10.64
N ARG A 90 8.66 -18.45 9.74
CA ARG A 90 9.38 -19.72 9.95
C ARG A 90 10.89 -19.56 9.96
N THR A 91 11.46 -18.74 9.07
CA THR A 91 12.90 -18.45 9.09
C THR A 91 13.29 -17.58 10.28
N ALA A 92 12.44 -16.64 10.71
CA ALA A 92 12.66 -15.86 11.93
C ALA A 92 12.55 -16.73 13.20
N SER A 93 11.61 -17.68 13.25
CA SER A 93 11.54 -18.63 14.37
C SER A 93 12.68 -19.65 14.34
N ALA A 94 13.16 -20.03 13.16
CA ALA A 94 14.33 -20.89 12.99
C ALA A 94 15.65 -20.19 13.35
N SER A 95 15.80 -18.89 13.11
CA SER A 95 16.99 -18.13 13.55
C SER A 95 16.96 -17.84 15.05
N ALA A 96 15.77 -17.71 15.65
CA ALA A 96 15.61 -17.62 17.10
C ALA A 96 15.97 -18.94 17.81
N SER A 97 15.57 -20.09 17.27
CA SER A 97 15.96 -21.40 17.84
C SER A 97 17.41 -21.78 17.54
N ALA A 98 17.98 -21.33 16.40
CA ALA A 98 19.40 -21.49 16.13
C ALA A 98 20.28 -20.69 17.10
N SER A 99 19.84 -19.49 17.52
CA SER A 99 20.57 -18.69 18.52
C SER A 99 20.46 -19.31 19.92
N ALA A 100 19.29 -19.82 20.31
CA ALA A 100 19.10 -20.48 21.60
C ALA A 100 19.88 -21.80 21.75
N ALA A 101 20.21 -22.49 20.65
CA ALA A 101 20.99 -23.74 20.69
C ALA A 101 22.49 -23.50 20.90
N VAL A 102 23.02 -22.32 20.52
CA VAL A 102 24.43 -21.96 20.77
C VAL A 102 24.66 -21.59 22.24
N ASP A 103 23.65 -21.00 22.90
CA ASP A 103 23.71 -20.59 24.31
C ASP A 103 23.55 -21.75 25.31
N VAL A 104 23.10 -22.93 24.89
CA VAL A 104 22.93 -24.11 25.78
C VAL A 104 24.23 -24.93 25.92
N PHE A 105 25.27 -24.64 25.12
CA PHE A 105 26.55 -25.35 25.13
C PHE A 105 27.72 -24.52 25.69
N ALA A 106 27.44 -23.38 26.35
CA ALA A 106 28.43 -22.52 27.02
C ALA A 106 28.17 -22.47 28.53
#